data_AF-A0A1F2WZX6-F1
#
_entry.id   AF-A0A1F2WZX6-F1
#
_cell.length_a   1.000
_cell.length_b   1.000
_cell.length_c   1.000
_cell.angle_alpha   90.00
_cell.angle_beta   90.00
_cell.angle_gamma   90.00
#
_symmetry.space_group_name_H-M   'P 1'
#
loop_
_entity.id
_entity.type
_entity.pdbx_description
1 polymer ?
#
loop_
_entity_poly.entity_id
_entity_poly.type
_entity_poly.pdbx_seq_one_letter_code
_entity_poly.pdbx_strand_id
1 'polypeptide(L)'
;MKRVNYFKAILILVAINAAIGVFALVGGELGETGRKILFTSLLATMGAVLALVCAPAATAGRAGWWPKIGMAASGVAAGMFILAVWVEPGDTFYKVAGSILVIAVASALISLLSAWPGAGGLAWVRSAATVLAIMAAAFVITLVWQEDDVPEYWGRSFGVVMVLLAAAAIATPVVHRMTSQTAPESYTHCPFDGAPVVGIVGKRTTCPSCGRKYEVALR
;
A
#
# COMPACT_ATOMS: atom_id res chain seq x y z
N MET A 1 20.14 13.47 -3.52
CA MET A 1 20.21 12.38 -2.51
C MET A 1 20.00 11.05 -3.19
N LYS A 2 20.89 10.06 -3.00
CA LYS A 2 20.72 8.71 -3.58
C LYS A 2 19.48 8.03 -2.99
N ARG A 3 18.63 7.42 -3.82
CA ARG A 3 17.33 6.80 -3.43
C ARG A 3 17.42 5.86 -2.23
N VAL A 4 18.54 5.14 -2.10
CA VAL A 4 18.82 4.24 -0.97
C VAL A 4 18.90 4.98 0.37
N ASN A 5 19.38 6.23 0.37
CA ASN A 5 19.51 7.02 1.59
C ASN A 5 18.15 7.49 2.13
N TYR A 6 17.15 7.68 1.25
CA TYR A 6 15.80 8.07 1.66
C TYR A 6 15.06 6.94 2.37
N PHE A 7 15.12 5.72 1.82
CA PHE A 7 14.54 4.53 2.47
C PHE A 7 15.21 4.22 3.80
N LYS A 8 16.54 4.28 3.85
CA LYS A 8 17.28 4.11 5.11
C LYS A 8 16.90 5.18 6.12
N ALA A 9 16.77 6.44 5.71
CA ALA A 9 16.36 7.53 6.60
C ALA A 9 14.95 7.31 7.17
N ILE A 10 13.97 6.88 6.36
CA ILE A 10 12.61 6.59 6.85
C ILE A 10 12.63 5.42 7.83
N LEU A 11 13.31 4.32 7.51
CA LEU A 11 13.40 3.16 8.42
C LEU A 11 14.10 3.49 9.73
N ILE A 12 15.17 4.29 9.68
CA ILE A 12 15.86 4.79 10.88
C ILE A 12 14.92 5.69 11.69
N LEU A 13 14.20 6.61 11.05
CA LEU A 13 13.22 7.47 11.73
C LEU A 13 12.15 6.63 12.44
N VAL A 14 11.59 5.63 11.75
CA VAL A 14 10.58 4.72 12.31
C VAL A 14 11.14 3.93 13.49
N ALA A 15 12.37 3.41 13.38
CA ALA A 15 13.01 2.67 14.48
C ALA A 15 13.27 3.55 15.71
N ILE A 16 13.76 4.77 15.52
CA ILE A 16 13.95 5.75 16.60
C ILE A 16 12.60 6.08 17.27
N ASN A 17 11.58 6.29 16.46
CA ASN A 17 10.25 6.67 16.93
C ASN A 17 9.57 5.54 17.74
N ALA A 18 9.73 4.29 17.29
CA ALA A 18 9.31 3.11 18.03
C ALA A 18 10.07 2.96 19.36
N ALA A 19 11.38 3.20 19.38
CA ALA A 19 12.17 3.17 20.60
C ALA A 19 11.72 4.22 21.64
N ILE A 20 11.40 5.45 21.18
CA ILE A 20 10.85 6.51 22.03
C ILE A 20 9.47 6.11 22.58
N GLY A 21 8.60 5.52 21.76
CA GLY A 21 7.29 5.03 22.20
C GLY A 21 7.38 3.92 23.25
N VAL A 22 8.30 2.96 23.06
CA VAL A 22 8.57 1.90 24.05
C VAL A 22 9.11 2.48 25.35
N PHE A 23 10.04 3.43 25.29
CA PHE A 23 10.59 4.09 26.47
C PHE A 23 9.50 4.84 27.27
N ALA A 24 8.60 5.54 26.58
CA ALA A 24 7.48 6.23 27.21
C ALA A 24 6.48 5.27 27.88
N LEU A 25 6.28 4.06 27.33
CA LEU A 25 5.41 3.04 27.92
C LEU A 25 6.01 2.36 29.16
N VAL A 26 7.33 2.13 29.17
CA VAL A 26 8.03 1.44 30.27
C VAL A 26 8.32 2.37 31.45
N GLY A 27 8.36 3.69 31.24
CA GLY A 27 8.72 4.68 32.25
C GLY A 27 7.75 4.91 33.42
N GLY A 28 6.52 4.36 33.37
CA GLY A 28 5.50 4.56 34.42
C GLY A 28 4.77 5.92 34.35
N GLU A 29 3.53 5.96 34.87
CA GLU A 29 2.52 7.04 34.80
C GLU A 29 2.64 8.00 33.61
N LEU A 30 1.92 7.70 32.54
CA LEU A 30 1.74 8.59 31.38
C LEU A 30 0.94 9.83 31.81
N GLY A 31 1.63 10.84 32.34
CA GLY A 31 1.09 12.19 32.44
C GLY A 31 0.72 12.75 31.05
N GLU A 32 0.12 13.94 31.02
CA GLU A 32 -0.38 14.56 29.79
C GLU A 32 0.71 14.65 28.69
N THR A 33 1.92 15.04 29.06
CA THR A 33 3.06 15.15 28.14
C THR A 33 3.48 13.81 27.56
N GLY A 34 3.50 12.74 28.38
CA GLY A 34 3.86 11.39 27.93
C GLY A 34 2.86 10.86 26.89
N ARG A 35 1.56 11.12 27.13
CA ARG A 35 0.49 10.78 26.19
C ARG A 35 0.65 11.51 24.85
N LYS A 36 0.91 12.83 24.88
CA LYS A 36 1.13 13.62 23.65
C LYS A 36 2.32 13.11 22.85
N ILE A 37 3.44 12.79 23.51
CA ILE A 37 4.62 12.21 22.84
C ILE A 37 4.27 10.87 22.18
N LEU A 38 3.55 9.99 22.89
CA LEU A 38 3.17 8.69 22.34
C LEU A 38 2.27 8.81 21.10
N PHE A 39 1.28 9.70 21.12
CA PHE A 39 0.45 9.97 19.95
C PHE A 39 1.25 10.54 18.77
N THR A 40 2.18 11.46 19.03
CA THR A 40 3.01 12.02 17.95
C THR A 40 3.90 10.95 17.30
N SER A 41 4.43 10.02 18.11
CA SER A 41 5.18 8.88 17.61
C SER A 41 4.30 7.94 16.77
N LEU A 42 3.11 7.59 17.26
CA LEU A 42 2.17 6.76 16.51
C LEU A 42 1.83 7.38 15.15
N LEU A 43 1.47 8.67 15.13
CA LEU A 43 1.08 9.40 13.93
C LEU A 43 2.22 9.53 12.92
N ALA A 44 3.44 9.84 13.39
CA ALA A 44 4.62 9.87 12.54
C ALA A 44 4.90 8.49 11.91
N THR A 45 4.72 7.40 12.67
CA THR A 45 4.90 6.03 12.18
C THR A 45 3.85 5.67 11.13
N MET A 46 2.58 5.99 11.37
CA MET A 46 1.50 5.77 10.41
C MET A 46 1.73 6.53 9.09
N GLY A 47 2.13 7.80 9.17
CA GLY A 47 2.47 8.62 8.00
C GLY A 47 3.64 8.04 7.20
N ALA A 48 4.68 7.56 7.89
CA ALA A 48 5.82 6.91 7.27
C ALA A 48 5.45 5.59 6.59
N VAL A 49 4.61 4.75 7.22
CA VAL A 49 4.12 3.49 6.63
C VAL A 49 3.31 3.79 5.36
N LEU A 50 2.39 4.75 5.39
CA LEU A 50 1.63 5.18 4.21
C LEU A 50 2.54 5.64 3.06
N ALA A 51 3.57 6.44 3.37
CA ALA A 51 4.56 6.86 2.38
C ALA A 51 5.34 5.67 1.80
N LEU A 52 5.72 4.70 2.64
CA LEU A 52 6.45 3.50 2.24
C LEU A 52 5.60 2.59 1.34
N VAL A 53 4.31 2.44 1.61
CA VAL A 53 3.38 1.66 0.75
C VAL A 53 3.34 2.24 -0.67
N CYS A 54 3.46 3.57 -0.82
CA CYS A 54 3.52 4.22 -2.12
C CYS A 54 4.86 4.01 -2.86
N ALA A 55 5.93 3.65 -2.15
CA ALA A 55 7.28 3.72 -2.66
C ALA A 55 7.63 2.71 -3.78
N PRO A 56 7.20 1.44 -3.74
CA PRO A 56 7.44 0.49 -4.82
C PRO A 56 6.80 0.93 -6.15
N ALA A 57 5.58 1.48 -6.10
CA ALA A 57 4.90 1.98 -7.28
C ALA A 57 5.62 3.21 -7.86
N ALA A 58 6.07 4.12 -6.98
CA ALA A 58 6.82 5.31 -7.37
C ALA A 58 8.16 4.97 -8.05
N THR A 59 8.91 4.01 -7.52
CA THR A 59 10.22 3.62 -8.06
C THR A 59 10.11 2.85 -9.37
N ALA A 60 9.05 2.05 -9.53
CA ALA A 60 8.76 1.31 -10.76
C ALA A 60 8.12 2.16 -11.87
N GLY A 61 7.83 3.45 -11.62
CA GLY A 61 7.13 4.32 -12.58
C GLY A 61 5.69 3.88 -12.86
N ARG A 62 5.06 3.13 -11.94
CA ARG A 62 3.70 2.60 -12.07
C ARG A 62 2.70 3.53 -11.38
N ALA A 63 1.44 3.51 -11.83
CA ALA A 63 0.37 4.41 -11.35
C ALA A 63 0.62 5.92 -11.53
N GLY A 64 1.51 6.33 -12.44
CA GLY A 64 1.67 7.74 -12.81
C GLY A 64 2.02 8.62 -11.63
N TRP A 65 1.15 9.58 -11.30
CA TRP A 65 1.40 10.57 -10.23
C TRP A 65 0.83 10.16 -8.86
N TRP A 66 -0.05 9.16 -8.79
CA TRP A 66 -0.70 8.71 -7.55
C TRP A 66 0.28 8.40 -6.41
N PRO A 67 1.40 7.68 -6.65
CA PRO A 67 2.34 7.39 -5.56
C PRO A 67 3.00 8.62 -4.96
N LYS A 68 3.27 9.65 -5.79
CA LYS A 68 3.87 10.91 -5.33
C LYS A 68 2.88 11.74 -4.52
N ILE A 69 1.63 11.79 -4.99
CA ILE A 69 0.52 12.44 -4.27
C ILE A 69 0.33 11.77 -2.91
N GLY A 70 0.31 10.44 -2.86
CA GLY A 70 0.18 9.66 -1.62
C GLY A 70 1.31 9.93 -0.63
N MET A 71 2.57 9.96 -1.07
CA MET A 71 3.71 10.29 -0.20
C MET A 71 3.65 11.71 0.36
N ALA A 72 3.29 12.69 -0.48
CA ALA A 72 3.17 14.08 -0.04
C ALA A 72 2.00 14.24 0.93
N ALA A 73 0.83 13.70 0.58
CA ALA A 73 -0.37 13.76 1.41
C ALA A 73 -0.18 13.04 2.75
N SER A 74 0.52 11.90 2.80
CA SER A 74 0.78 11.19 4.06
C SER A 74 1.68 11.99 5.00
N GLY A 75 2.71 12.65 4.46
CA GLY A 75 3.57 13.55 5.22
C GLY A 75 2.82 14.76 5.77
N VAL A 76 2.00 15.41 4.93
CA VAL A 76 1.18 16.56 5.34
C VAL A 76 0.14 16.16 6.39
N ALA A 77 -0.60 15.06 6.16
CA ALA A 77 -1.58 14.57 7.13
C ALA A 77 -0.93 14.24 8.47
N ALA A 78 0.18 13.50 8.48
CA ALA A 78 0.90 13.18 9.71
C ALA A 78 1.36 14.44 10.44
N GLY A 79 1.92 15.43 9.72
CA GLY A 79 2.31 16.71 10.29
C GLY A 79 1.12 17.47 10.90
N MET A 80 -0.02 17.53 10.21
CA MET A 80 -1.22 18.18 10.73
C MET A 80 -1.76 17.49 11.98
N PHE A 81 -1.85 16.16 12.00
CA PHE A 81 -2.31 15.44 13.20
C PHE A 81 -1.32 15.56 14.36
N ILE A 82 -0.01 15.57 14.11
CA ILE A 82 1.01 15.85 15.13
C ILE A 82 0.80 17.24 15.72
N LEU A 83 0.60 18.26 14.90
CA LEU A 83 0.29 19.62 15.37
C LEU A 83 -1.02 19.66 16.17
N ALA A 84 -2.03 18.91 15.74
CA ALA A 84 -3.32 18.85 16.43
C ALA A 84 -3.21 18.30 17.86
N VAL A 85 -2.30 17.36 18.12
CA VAL A 85 -2.05 16.83 19.46
C VAL A 85 -1.52 17.90 20.43
N TRP A 86 -0.77 18.87 19.91
CA TRP A 86 -0.16 19.92 20.74
C TRP A 86 -1.04 21.16 20.88
N VAL A 87 -1.69 21.56 19.80
CA VAL A 87 -2.42 22.83 19.71
C VAL A 87 -3.92 22.67 19.96
N GLU A 88 -4.47 21.45 19.86
CA GLU A 88 -5.90 21.15 20.03
C GLU A 88 -6.80 22.13 19.23
N PRO A 89 -6.65 22.15 17.88
CA PRO A 89 -7.34 23.10 17.02
C PRO A 89 -8.85 22.81 16.91
N GLY A 90 -9.59 23.72 16.29
CA GLY A 90 -11.03 23.56 16.05
C GLY A 90 -11.38 22.46 15.03
N ASP A 91 -12.66 22.11 14.97
CA ASP A 91 -13.21 21.02 14.17
C ASP A 91 -12.87 21.09 12.67
N THR A 92 -12.88 22.28 12.07
CA THR A 92 -12.52 22.47 10.65
C THR A 92 -11.09 21.99 10.34
N PHE A 93 -10.16 22.13 11.29
CA PHE A 93 -8.79 21.63 11.13
C PHE A 93 -8.77 20.10 11.01
N TYR A 94 -9.54 19.40 11.85
CA TYR A 94 -9.66 17.94 11.81
C TYR A 94 -10.33 17.45 10.54
N LYS A 95 -11.34 18.18 10.02
CA LYS A 95 -11.98 17.86 8.72
C LYS A 95 -11.00 17.95 7.56
N VAL A 96 -10.18 19.01 7.52
CA VAL A 96 -9.13 19.18 6.49
C VAL A 96 -8.06 18.10 6.63
N ALA A 97 -7.53 17.89 7.84
CA ALA A 97 -6.52 16.87 8.11
C ALA A 97 -7.03 15.46 7.75
N GLY A 98 -8.27 15.14 8.11
CA GLY A 98 -8.94 13.89 7.77
C GLY A 98 -9.12 13.72 6.26
N SER A 99 -9.50 14.78 5.54
CA SER A 99 -9.62 14.74 4.08
C SER A 99 -8.28 14.44 3.40
N ILE A 100 -7.20 15.09 3.85
CA ILE A 100 -5.85 14.84 3.32
C ILE A 100 -5.40 13.40 3.64
N LEU A 101 -5.70 12.90 4.84
CA LEU A 101 -5.43 11.51 5.21
C LEU A 101 -6.16 10.53 4.31
N VAL A 102 -7.43 10.78 3.98
CA VAL A 102 -8.20 9.92 3.06
C VAL A 102 -7.57 9.90 1.67
N ILE A 103 -7.11 11.05 1.15
CA ILE A 103 -6.36 11.13 -0.12
C ILE A 103 -5.07 10.31 -0.04
N ALA A 104 -4.35 10.37 1.08
CA ALA A 104 -3.12 9.61 1.29
C ALA A 104 -3.40 8.09 1.28
N VAL A 105 -4.43 7.64 2.00
CA VAL A 105 -4.84 6.23 2.06
C VAL A 105 -5.30 5.73 0.69
N ALA A 106 -6.14 6.49 -0.01
CA ALA A 106 -6.60 6.12 -1.35
C ALA A 106 -5.44 6.01 -2.35
N SER A 107 -4.51 6.97 -2.30
CA SER A 107 -3.30 6.94 -3.14
C SER A 107 -2.39 5.76 -2.81
N ALA A 108 -2.29 5.39 -1.53
CA ALA A 108 -1.54 4.21 -1.10
C ALA A 108 -2.20 2.91 -1.61
N LEU A 109 -3.54 2.79 -1.53
CA LEU A 109 -4.28 1.67 -2.10
C LEU A 109 -4.09 1.55 -3.61
N ILE A 110 -4.21 2.66 -4.34
CA ILE A 110 -3.97 2.69 -5.79
C ILE A 110 -2.53 2.27 -6.10
N SER A 111 -1.56 2.77 -5.33
CA SER A 111 -0.15 2.40 -5.48
C SER A 111 0.07 0.90 -5.27
N LEU A 112 -0.52 0.33 -4.22
CA LEU A 112 -0.44 -1.09 -3.89
C LEU A 112 -1.06 -1.96 -5.00
N LEU A 113 -2.27 -1.61 -5.45
CA LEU A 113 -2.96 -2.28 -6.56
C LEU A 113 -2.18 -2.18 -7.88
N SER A 114 -1.43 -1.09 -8.08
CA SER A 114 -0.63 -0.89 -9.28
C SER A 114 0.73 -1.61 -9.28
N ALA A 115 1.17 -2.10 -8.12
CA ALA A 115 2.42 -2.83 -7.99
C ALA A 115 2.39 -4.17 -8.74
N TRP A 116 1.19 -4.70 -9.05
CA TRP A 116 1.00 -5.92 -9.83
C TRP A 116 1.46 -5.76 -11.31
N PRO A 117 2.43 -6.55 -11.79
CA PRO A 117 2.70 -6.69 -13.21
C PRO A 117 1.60 -7.58 -13.83
N GLY A 118 0.49 -6.98 -14.25
CA GLY A 118 -0.54 -7.72 -14.97
C GLY A 118 -0.03 -8.11 -16.35
N ALA A 119 0.14 -9.40 -16.61
CA ALA A 119 0.38 -9.92 -17.96
C ALA A 119 -0.89 -9.72 -18.82
N GLY A 120 -0.83 -8.77 -19.75
CA GLY A 120 -1.59 -8.71 -21.01
C GLY A 120 -3.12 -8.53 -21.01
N GLY A 121 -3.88 -9.09 -20.06
CA GLY A 121 -5.35 -9.13 -20.12
C GLY A 121 -6.07 -8.45 -18.95
N LEU A 122 -5.39 -8.24 -17.83
CA LEU A 122 -6.03 -7.77 -16.58
C LEU A 122 -5.79 -6.29 -16.25
N ALA A 123 -5.29 -5.50 -17.22
CA ALA A 123 -5.10 -4.06 -17.04
C ALA A 123 -6.41 -3.32 -16.69
N TRP A 124 -7.55 -3.82 -17.17
CA TRP A 124 -8.87 -3.25 -16.89
C TRP A 124 -9.26 -3.36 -15.41
N VAL A 125 -8.87 -4.44 -14.72
CA VAL A 125 -9.13 -4.63 -13.29
C VAL A 125 -8.37 -3.57 -12.46
N ARG A 126 -7.16 -3.20 -12.89
CA ARG A 126 -6.39 -2.12 -12.25
C ARG A 126 -7.09 -0.76 -12.37
N SER A 127 -7.62 -0.44 -13.56
CA SER A 127 -8.39 0.80 -13.74
C SER A 127 -9.69 0.78 -12.93
N ALA A 128 -10.42 -0.34 -12.91
CA ALA A 128 -11.64 -0.47 -12.12
C ALA A 128 -11.38 -0.29 -10.62
N ALA A 129 -10.32 -0.91 -10.09
CA ALA A 129 -9.93 -0.76 -8.68
C ALA A 129 -9.46 0.67 -8.35
N THR A 130 -8.82 1.35 -9.29
CA THR A 130 -8.44 2.77 -9.13
C THR A 130 -9.69 3.65 -9.04
N VAL A 131 -10.68 3.44 -9.91
CA VAL A 131 -11.95 4.17 -9.88
C VAL A 131 -12.70 3.91 -8.57
N LEU A 132 -12.78 2.65 -8.12
CA LEU A 132 -13.38 2.30 -6.83
C LEU A 132 -12.69 2.99 -5.66
N ALA A 133 -11.35 3.05 -5.65
CA ALA A 133 -10.60 3.74 -4.61
C ALA A 133 -10.87 5.27 -4.60
N ILE A 134 -10.97 5.90 -5.78
CA ILE A 134 -11.32 7.32 -5.89
C ILE A 134 -12.74 7.57 -5.42
N MET A 135 -13.70 6.73 -5.83
CA MET A 135 -15.09 6.86 -5.36
C MET A 135 -15.18 6.69 -3.85
N ALA A 136 -14.55 5.66 -3.29
CA ALA A 136 -14.50 5.45 -1.84
C ALA A 136 -13.91 6.66 -1.12
N ALA A 137 -12.82 7.23 -1.62
CA ALA A 137 -12.22 8.45 -1.06
C ALA A 137 -13.20 9.64 -1.08
N ALA A 138 -13.88 9.85 -2.21
CA ALA A 138 -14.88 10.91 -2.34
C ALA A 138 -16.02 10.73 -1.33
N PHE A 139 -16.56 9.51 -1.19
CA PHE A 139 -17.59 9.20 -0.21
C PHE A 139 -17.12 9.49 1.23
N VAL A 140 -15.92 9.05 1.60
CA VAL A 140 -15.41 9.30 2.96
C VAL A 140 -15.18 10.79 3.20
N ILE A 141 -14.63 11.53 2.23
CA ILE A 141 -14.47 12.99 2.35
C ILE A 141 -15.82 13.66 2.53
N THR A 142 -16.83 13.32 1.73
CA THR A 142 -18.17 13.90 1.91
C THR A 142 -18.77 13.60 3.28
N LEU A 143 -18.53 12.40 3.84
CA LEU A 143 -18.98 12.05 5.20
C LEU A 143 -18.24 12.85 6.28
N VAL A 144 -16.97 13.17 6.07
CA VAL A 144 -16.20 14.01 7.00
C VAL A 144 -16.74 15.44 7.08
N TRP A 145 -17.34 15.94 5.99
CA TRP A 145 -17.87 17.30 5.91
C TRP A 145 -19.37 17.42 6.16
N GLN A 146 -20.11 16.31 6.12
CA GLN A 146 -21.55 16.26 6.40
C GLN A 146 -21.78 16.16 7.92
N GLU A 147 -22.52 17.12 8.46
CA GLU A 147 -22.96 17.14 9.86
C GLU A 147 -24.41 16.63 10.03
N ASP A 148 -25.16 16.56 8.93
CA ASP A 148 -26.58 16.20 8.90
C ASP A 148 -26.82 14.70 8.69
N ASP A 149 -28.08 14.27 8.89
CA ASP A 149 -28.52 12.90 8.64
C ASP A 149 -28.28 12.48 7.18
N VAL A 150 -27.43 11.48 7.00
CA VAL A 150 -27.07 10.95 5.68
C VAL A 150 -28.26 10.15 5.11
N PRO A 151 -28.75 10.47 3.90
CA PRO A 151 -29.85 9.75 3.30
C PRO A 151 -29.58 8.24 3.16
N GLU A 152 -30.59 7.39 3.36
CA GLU A 152 -30.40 5.93 3.36
C GLU A 152 -29.80 5.37 2.06
N TYR A 153 -30.11 5.99 0.91
CA TYR A 153 -29.53 5.60 -0.38
C TYR A 153 -28.01 5.82 -0.42
N TRP A 154 -27.50 6.83 0.29
CA TRP A 154 -26.08 7.16 0.35
C TRP A 154 -25.30 6.04 1.05
N GLY A 155 -25.78 5.61 2.22
CA GLY A 155 -25.18 4.51 2.99
C GLY A 155 -25.13 3.20 2.22
N ARG A 156 -26.19 2.88 1.46
CA ARG A 156 -26.20 1.68 0.60
C ARG A 156 -25.16 1.76 -0.51
N SER A 157 -25.08 2.90 -1.20
CA SER A 157 -24.11 3.09 -2.29
C SER A 157 -22.66 3.05 -1.79
N PHE A 158 -22.38 3.67 -0.63
CA PHE A 158 -21.08 3.59 0.04
C PHE A 158 -20.71 2.15 0.41
N GLY A 159 -21.64 1.41 1.00
CA GLY A 159 -21.44 0.00 1.34
C GLY A 159 -21.06 -0.85 0.13
N VAL A 160 -21.76 -0.69 -1.00
CA VAL A 160 -21.45 -1.40 -2.25
C VAL A 160 -20.04 -1.07 -2.73
N VAL A 161 -19.65 0.21 -2.77
CA VAL A 161 -18.31 0.62 -3.21
C VAL A 161 -17.22 0.05 -2.30
N MET A 162 -17.42 0.09 -0.97
CA MET A 162 -16.46 -0.44 -0.01
C MET A 162 -16.31 -1.95 -0.09
N VAL A 163 -17.41 -2.70 -0.28
CA VAL A 163 -17.38 -4.15 -0.48
C VAL A 163 -16.65 -4.51 -1.77
N LEU A 164 -16.95 -3.82 -2.88
CA LEU A 164 -16.25 -4.03 -4.15
C LEU A 164 -14.76 -3.71 -4.05
N LEU A 165 -14.40 -2.62 -3.36
CA LEU A 165 -13.01 -2.24 -3.13
C LEU A 165 -12.29 -3.28 -2.25
N ALA A 166 -12.92 -3.76 -1.19
CA ALA A 166 -12.37 -4.81 -0.33
C ALA A 166 -12.17 -6.12 -1.10
N ALA A 167 -13.15 -6.52 -1.91
CA ALA A 167 -13.03 -7.69 -2.77
C ALA A 167 -11.87 -7.55 -3.76
N ALA A 168 -11.70 -6.38 -4.39
CA ALA A 168 -10.57 -6.11 -5.28
C ALA A 168 -9.22 -6.12 -4.53
N ALA A 169 -9.17 -5.57 -3.31
CA ALA A 169 -7.98 -5.53 -2.48
C ALA A 169 -7.53 -6.93 -2.03
N ILE A 170 -8.47 -7.86 -1.77
CA ILE A 170 -8.19 -9.26 -1.41
C ILE A 170 -7.88 -10.11 -2.65
N ALA A 171 -8.61 -9.92 -3.74
CA ALA A 171 -8.39 -10.69 -4.98
C ALA A 171 -7.00 -10.43 -5.58
N THR A 172 -6.51 -9.19 -5.50
CA THR A 172 -5.21 -8.79 -6.08
C THR A 172 -4.03 -9.62 -5.56
N PRO A 173 -3.73 -9.73 -4.25
CA PRO A 173 -2.61 -10.53 -3.75
C PRO A 173 -2.81 -12.03 -4.02
N VAL A 174 -4.05 -12.52 -3.99
CA VAL A 174 -4.37 -13.94 -4.25
C VAL A 174 -4.05 -14.30 -5.70
N VAL A 175 -4.52 -13.51 -6.66
CA VAL A 175 -4.22 -13.72 -8.09
C VAL A 175 -2.73 -13.47 -8.37
N HIS A 176 -2.11 -12.51 -7.69
CA HIS A 176 -0.66 -12.30 -7.81
C HIS A 176 0.13 -13.55 -7.42
N ARG A 177 -0.22 -14.18 -6.29
CA ARG A 177 0.46 -15.40 -5.83
C ARG A 177 0.28 -16.57 -6.80
N MET A 178 -0.91 -16.74 -7.38
CA MET A 178 -1.16 -17.79 -8.37
C MET A 178 -0.38 -17.54 -9.68
N THR A 179 -0.38 -16.30 -10.16
CA THR A 179 0.29 -15.94 -11.42
C THR A 179 1.81 -16.01 -11.30
N SER A 180 2.39 -15.64 -10.15
CA SER A 180 3.83 -15.78 -9.90
C SER A 180 4.30 -17.23 -9.87
N GLN A 181 3.45 -18.18 -9.46
CA GLN A 181 3.76 -19.61 -9.47
C GLN A 181 3.82 -20.19 -10.88
N THR A 182 3.13 -19.57 -11.84
CA THR A 182 3.09 -19.99 -13.25
C THR A 182 4.06 -19.23 -14.15
N ALA A 183 4.80 -18.25 -13.62
CA ALA A 183 5.80 -17.54 -14.40
C ALA A 183 6.98 -18.47 -14.73
N PRO A 184 7.54 -18.41 -15.96
CA PRO A 184 8.68 -19.24 -16.30
C PRO A 184 9.86 -18.88 -15.40
N GLU A 185 10.37 -19.87 -14.67
CA GLU A 185 11.59 -19.70 -13.89
C GLU A 185 12.74 -19.54 -14.88
N SER A 186 13.54 -18.49 -14.71
CA SER A 186 14.40 -18.02 -15.80
C SER A 186 15.53 -19.00 -16.13
N TYR A 187 15.89 -19.93 -15.25
CA TYR A 187 16.92 -20.92 -15.53
C TYR A 187 16.67 -22.20 -14.71
N THR A 188 16.08 -23.22 -15.33
CA THR A 188 16.15 -24.60 -14.82
C THR A 188 17.24 -25.34 -15.58
N HIS A 189 18.14 -26.02 -14.87
CA HIS A 189 19.10 -26.91 -15.51
C HIS A 189 18.41 -28.21 -15.87
N CYS A 190 18.57 -28.65 -17.11
CA CYS A 190 18.08 -29.96 -17.50
C CYS A 190 18.83 -31.05 -16.71
N PRO A 191 18.14 -32.04 -16.11
CA PRO A 191 18.75 -33.03 -15.22
C PRO A 191 19.70 -34.01 -15.93
N PHE A 192 19.70 -34.02 -17.27
CA PHE A 192 20.50 -34.95 -18.08
C PHE A 192 21.77 -34.34 -18.66
N ASP A 193 21.70 -33.12 -19.17
CA ASP A 193 22.80 -32.44 -19.87
C ASP A 193 23.26 -31.15 -19.15
N GLY A 194 22.56 -30.73 -18.09
CA GLY A 194 22.90 -29.53 -17.31
C GLY A 194 22.67 -28.21 -18.06
N ALA A 195 22.17 -28.25 -19.29
CA ALA A 195 21.95 -27.05 -20.09
C ALA A 195 20.87 -26.15 -19.43
N PRO A 196 21.04 -24.82 -19.45
CA PRO A 196 20.01 -23.90 -18.96
C PRO A 196 18.82 -23.93 -19.92
N VAL A 197 17.64 -24.18 -19.37
CA VAL A 197 16.38 -24.22 -20.12
C VAL A 197 15.36 -23.31 -19.44
N VAL A 198 14.67 -22.49 -20.25
CA VAL A 198 13.56 -21.65 -19.80
C VAL A 198 12.27 -22.47 -19.88
N GLY A 199 11.60 -22.63 -18.76
CA GLY A 199 10.45 -23.53 -18.64
C GLY A 199 9.33 -22.97 -17.80
N ILE A 200 8.09 -23.34 -18.12
CA ILE A 200 6.91 -23.04 -17.29
C ILE A 200 6.69 -24.22 -16.36
N VAL A 201 6.59 -23.93 -15.05
CA VAL A 201 6.26 -24.92 -14.01
C VAL A 201 4.97 -25.67 -14.36
N GLY A 202 4.98 -27.00 -14.23
CA GLY A 202 3.83 -27.87 -14.53
C GLY A 202 3.56 -28.08 -16.02
N LYS A 203 4.44 -27.62 -16.92
CA LYS A 203 4.39 -27.95 -18.34
C LYS A 203 5.60 -28.78 -18.76
N ARG A 204 5.39 -29.65 -19.75
CA ARG A 204 6.50 -30.35 -20.43
C ARG A 204 7.30 -29.36 -21.26
N THR A 205 8.57 -29.23 -20.95
CA THR A 205 9.53 -28.41 -21.71
C THR A 205 10.47 -29.34 -22.46
N THR A 206 10.98 -28.87 -23.59
CA THR A 206 11.94 -29.65 -24.41
C THR A 206 13.29 -29.00 -24.29
N CYS A 207 14.32 -29.76 -23.93
CA CYS A 207 15.68 -29.23 -23.91
C CYS A 207 16.15 -28.94 -25.34
N PRO A 208 16.66 -27.74 -25.66
CA PRO A 208 17.23 -27.44 -26.97
C PRO A 208 18.54 -28.19 -27.25
N SER A 209 19.24 -28.67 -26.22
CA SER A 209 20.53 -29.35 -26.36
C SER A 209 20.40 -30.87 -26.55
N CYS A 210 19.61 -31.56 -25.70
CA CYS A 210 19.41 -33.02 -25.82
C CYS A 210 18.08 -33.46 -26.44
N GLY A 211 17.15 -32.53 -26.74
CA GLY A 211 15.85 -32.84 -27.34
C GLY A 211 14.87 -33.61 -26.44
N ARG A 212 15.24 -33.91 -25.18
CA ARG A 212 14.40 -34.65 -24.25
C ARG A 212 13.31 -33.77 -23.65
N LYS A 213 12.13 -34.35 -23.47
CA LYS A 213 10.98 -33.72 -22.81
C LYS A 213 10.98 -34.10 -21.33
N TYR A 214 10.87 -33.12 -20.45
CA TYR A 214 10.72 -33.33 -19.02
C TYR A 214 9.71 -32.32 -18.46
N GLU A 215 9.13 -32.64 -17.31
CA GLU A 215 8.17 -31.78 -16.62
C GLU A 215 8.89 -30.98 -15.54
N VAL A 216 8.67 -29.67 -15.51
CA VAL A 216 9.26 -28.77 -14.52
C VAL A 216 8.41 -28.84 -13.25
N ALA A 217 8.93 -29.51 -12.21
CA ALA A 217 8.29 -29.57 -10.90
C ALA A 217 8.84 -28.48 -9.96
N LEU A 218 8.00 -27.96 -9.07
CA LEU A 218 8.45 -27.09 -7.97
C LEU A 218 9.31 -27.91 -7.02
N ARG A 219 10.47 -27.37 -6.65
CA ARG A 219 11.34 -27.96 -5.64
C ARG A 219 10.86 -27.62 -4.23
#